data_AF-M5RJW3-F1
#
_entry.id   AF-M5RJW3-F1
#
_cell.length_a   1.000
_cell.length_b   1.000
_cell.length_c   1.000
_cell.angle_alpha   90.00
_cell.angle_beta   90.00
_cell.angle_gamma   90.00
#
_symmetry.space_group_name_H-M   'P 1'
#
loop_
_entity.id
_entity.type
_entity.pdbx_description
1 polymer ?
#
loop_
_entity_poly.entity_id
_entity_poly.type
_entity_poly.pdbx_seq_one_letter_code
_entity_poly.pdbx_strand_id
1 'polypeptide(L)'
;MNSSEKITEIFAAVFQDLNDERPEEQQLEFDASTPLVGSRSSLDSIEMVTLLVNLETSLSESFGRPIRLSDEKAMSETRSPFKNIATLVAFATKVVETSNDD
;
A
#
# COMPACT_ATOMS: atom_id res chain seq x y z
N MET A 1 -8.72 15.38 9.32
CA MET A 1 -8.25 14.22 8.55
C MET A 1 -6.93 13.79 9.16
N ASN A 2 -6.91 12.59 9.76
CA ASN A 2 -5.74 12.03 10.42
C ASN A 2 -4.81 11.37 9.38
N SER A 3 -3.57 11.04 9.77
CA SER A 3 -2.59 10.42 8.88
C SER A 3 -3.13 9.14 8.23
N SER A 4 -3.82 8.29 9.00
CA SER A 4 -4.41 7.04 8.48
C SER A 4 -5.49 7.27 7.42
N GLU A 5 -6.40 8.23 7.62
CA GLU A 5 -7.45 8.56 6.62
C GLU A 5 -6.81 9.04 5.31
N LYS A 6 -5.79 9.90 5.40
CA LYS A 6 -5.05 10.39 4.22
C LYS A 6 -4.36 9.25 3.47
N ILE A 7 -3.74 8.33 4.21
CA ILE A 7 -3.06 7.17 3.61
C ILE A 7 -4.07 6.25 2.93
N THR A 8 -5.24 6.03 3.52
CA THR A 8 -6.31 5.25 2.90
C THR A 8 -6.80 5.89 1.61
N GLU A 9 -7.00 7.22 1.57
CA GLU A 9 -7.41 7.91 0.34
C GLU A 9 -6.34 7.84 -0.76
N ILE A 10 -5.07 8.05 -0.41
CA ILE A 10 -3.96 7.91 -1.35
C ILE A 10 -3.90 6.49 -1.90
N PHE A 11 -4.04 5.49 -1.03
CA PHE A 11 -4.01 4.10 -1.46
C PHE A 11 -5.22 3.74 -2.31
N ALA A 12 -6.42 4.21 -1.98
CA ALA A 12 -7.60 4.01 -2.82
C ALA A 12 -7.40 4.57 -4.23
N ALA A 13 -6.81 5.77 -4.35
CA ALA A 13 -6.51 6.37 -5.65
C ALA A 13 -5.48 5.54 -6.44
N VAL A 14 -4.37 5.17 -5.81
CA VAL A 14 -3.31 4.35 -6.44
C VAL A 14 -3.82 2.96 -6.84
N PHE A 15 -4.68 2.37 -6.01
CA PHE A 15 -5.26 1.06 -6.27
C PHE A 15 -6.30 1.11 -7.41
N GLN A 16 -7.07 2.20 -7.49
CA GLN A 16 -8.00 2.42 -8.58
C GLN A 16 -7.25 2.58 -9.91
N ASP A 17 -6.16 3.34 -9.93
CA ASP A 17 -5.29 3.52 -11.11
C ASP A 17 -4.79 2.16 -11.63
N LEU A 18 -4.31 1.30 -10.72
CA LEU A 18 -3.92 -0.08 -11.07
C LEU A 18 -5.10 -0.91 -11.61
N ASN A 19 -6.30 -0.78 -11.03
CA ASN A 19 -7.49 -1.48 -11.53
C ASN A 19 -7.92 -1.00 -12.91
N ASP A 20 -7.81 0.29 -13.21
CA ASP A 20 -8.17 0.87 -14.51
C ASP A 20 -7.25 0.36 -15.64
N GLU A 21 -6.02 -0.04 -15.31
CA GLU A 21 -5.09 -0.70 -16.24
C GLU A 21 -5.36 -2.22 -16.40
N ARG A 22 -6.21 -2.80 -15.55
CA ARG A 22 -6.54 -4.24 -15.55
C ARG A 22 -7.85 -4.52 -16.29
N PRO A 23 -8.00 -5.71 -16.90
CA PRO A 23 -9.29 -6.13 -17.45
C PRO A 23 -10.34 -6.25 -16.32
N GLU A 24 -11.59 -5.95 -16.64
CA GLU A 24 -12.71 -5.89 -15.68
C GLU A 24 -12.85 -7.17 -14.84
N GLU A 25 -12.57 -8.34 -15.44
CA GLU A 25 -12.60 -9.66 -14.77
C GLU A 25 -11.48 -9.87 -13.73
N GLN A 26 -10.42 -9.06 -13.77
CA GLN A 26 -9.29 -9.09 -12.86
C GLN A 26 -9.25 -7.89 -11.89
N GLN A 27 -10.18 -6.95 -12.02
CA GLN A 27 -10.29 -5.83 -11.09
C GLN A 27 -10.65 -6.33 -9.69
N LEU A 28 -10.08 -5.66 -8.69
CA LEU A 28 -10.26 -6.00 -7.29
C LEU A 28 -11.08 -4.92 -6.59
N GLU A 29 -11.91 -5.30 -5.62
CA GLU A 29 -12.56 -4.32 -4.76
C GLU A 29 -11.56 -3.75 -3.75
N PHE A 30 -11.59 -2.45 -3.53
CA PHE A 30 -10.83 -1.80 -2.47
C PHE A 30 -11.51 -2.05 -1.11
N ASP A 31 -11.27 -3.21 -0.52
CA ASP A 31 -11.74 -3.59 0.82
C ASP A 31 -10.57 -3.90 1.76
N ALA A 32 -10.75 -3.61 3.05
CA ALA A 32 -9.80 -3.92 4.12
C ALA A 32 -9.30 -5.37 4.10
N SER A 33 -10.15 -6.31 3.68
CA SER A 33 -9.87 -7.75 3.63
C SER A 33 -9.28 -8.20 2.29
N THR A 34 -9.23 -7.34 1.28
CA THR A 34 -8.75 -7.68 -0.07
C THR A 34 -7.31 -8.16 0.00
N PRO A 35 -7.03 -9.42 -0.41
CA PRO A 35 -5.71 -10.00 -0.34
C PRO A 35 -4.79 -9.41 -1.41
N LEU A 36 -3.62 -8.93 -1.02
CA LEU A 36 -2.63 -8.33 -1.93
C LEU A 36 -1.52 -9.31 -2.31
N VAL A 37 -1.28 -10.35 -1.49
CA VAL A 37 -0.27 -11.39 -1.76
C VAL A 37 -0.77 -12.81 -1.48
N GLY A 38 -0.12 -13.79 -2.10
CA GLY A 38 -0.32 -15.22 -1.88
C GLY A 38 -1.39 -15.84 -2.78
N SER A 39 -1.75 -17.10 -2.53
CA SER A 39 -2.65 -17.86 -3.42
C SER A 39 -4.09 -17.33 -3.53
N ARG A 40 -4.45 -16.30 -2.76
CA ARG A 40 -5.76 -15.64 -2.82
C ARG A 40 -5.71 -14.25 -3.46
N SER A 41 -4.53 -13.70 -3.74
CA SER A 41 -4.42 -12.40 -4.41
C SER A 41 -4.54 -12.59 -5.92
N SER A 42 -5.30 -11.71 -6.57
CA SER A 42 -5.30 -11.60 -8.04
C SER A 42 -4.16 -10.72 -8.55
N LEU A 43 -3.35 -10.15 -7.66
CA LEU A 43 -2.15 -9.39 -8.00
C LEU A 43 -0.97 -10.35 -8.18
N ASP A 44 -0.29 -10.22 -9.32
CA ASP A 44 0.99 -10.87 -9.54
C ASP A 44 2.13 -10.11 -8.84
N SER A 45 3.28 -10.75 -8.70
CA SER A 45 4.45 -10.15 -8.03
C SER A 45 4.86 -8.79 -8.64
N ILE A 46 4.72 -8.63 -9.97
CA ILE A 46 5.04 -7.38 -10.66
C ILE A 46 4.05 -6.29 -10.29
N GLU A 47 2.76 -6.61 -10.27
CA GLU A 47 1.70 -5.66 -9.97
C GLU A 47 1.73 -5.23 -8.51
N MET A 48 2.07 -6.14 -7.60
CA MET A 48 2.31 -5.80 -6.21
C MET A 48 3.48 -4.82 -6.06
N VAL A 49 4.57 -5.03 -6.80
CA VAL A 49 5.71 -4.09 -6.81
C VAL A 49 5.29 -2.74 -7.40
N THR A 50 4.56 -2.71 -8.52
CA THR A 50 4.03 -1.48 -9.11
C THR A 50 3.14 -0.71 -8.14
N LEU A 51 2.19 -1.39 -7.50
CA LEU A 51 1.31 -0.82 -6.49
C LEU A 51 2.11 -0.20 -5.34
N LEU A 52 3.13 -0.92 -4.87
CA LEU A 52 3.98 -0.47 -3.77
C LEU A 52 4.77 0.79 -4.13
N VAL A 53 5.38 0.83 -5.32
CA VAL A 53 6.15 1.98 -5.82
C VAL A 53 5.25 3.20 -6.04
N ASN A 54 4.07 3.00 -6.65
CA ASN A 54 3.11 4.08 -6.86
C ASN A 54 2.59 4.65 -5.53
N LEU A 55 2.37 3.77 -4.55
CA LEU A 55 1.98 4.16 -3.20
C LEU A 55 3.10 4.93 -2.49
N GLU A 56 4.33 4.43 -2.50
CA GLU A 56 5.51 5.12 -1.93
C GLU A 56 5.69 6.52 -2.55
N THR A 57 5.54 6.64 -3.86
CA THR A 57 5.63 7.92 -4.58
C THR A 57 4.54 8.87 -4.13
N SER A 58 3.27 8.44 -4.19
CA SER A 58 2.12 9.27 -3.84
C SER A 58 2.13 9.69 -2.36
N LEU A 59 2.57 8.80 -1.46
CA LEU A 59 2.79 9.12 -0.05
C LEU A 59 3.93 10.14 0.09
N SER A 60 5.05 9.94 -0.59
CA SER A 60 6.19 10.84 -0.48
C SER A 60 5.84 12.26 -0.93
N GLU A 61 5.13 12.39 -2.05
CA GLU A 61 4.63 13.67 -2.55
C GLU A 61 3.61 14.29 -1.59
N SER A 62 2.66 13.48 -1.08
CA SER A 62 1.60 13.95 -0.18
C SER A 62 2.09 14.38 1.20
N PHE A 63 3.18 13.80 1.70
CA PHE A 63 3.78 14.10 3.00
C PHE A 63 5.04 14.97 2.88
N GLY A 64 5.51 15.27 1.67
CA GLY A 64 6.64 16.16 1.41
C GLY A 64 8.00 15.59 1.83
N ARG A 65 8.15 14.27 1.89
CA ARG A 65 9.39 13.59 2.34
C ARG A 65 9.49 12.17 1.78
N PRO A 66 10.67 11.57 1.67
CA PRO A 66 10.80 10.20 1.18
C PRO A 66 10.16 9.19 2.15
N ILE A 67 9.18 8.42 1.66
CA ILE A 67 8.56 7.30 2.35
C ILE A 67 8.98 6.00 1.64
N ARG A 68 9.56 5.06 2.38
CA ARG A 68 9.87 3.72 1.88
C ARG A 68 9.15 2.66 2.71
N LEU A 69 8.22 1.96 2.06
CA LEU A 69 7.49 0.82 2.58
C LEU A 69 8.29 -0.48 2.37
N SER A 70 9.19 -0.48 1.38
CA SER A 70 10.05 -1.61 0.99
C SER A 70 11.32 -1.76 1.83
N ASP A 71 11.54 -0.90 2.82
CA ASP A 71 12.77 -0.90 3.62
C ASP A 71 12.92 -2.20 4.44
N GLU A 72 14.14 -2.75 4.58
CA GLU A 72 14.38 -4.10 5.13
C GLU A 72 13.78 -4.34 6.52
N LYS A 73 13.57 -3.28 7.32
CA LYS A 73 12.89 -3.36 8.63
C LYS A 73 11.41 -3.76 8.52
N ALA A 74 10.76 -3.48 7.40
CA ALA A 74 9.37 -3.84 7.10
C ALA A 74 9.16 -5.35 6.93
N MET A 75 10.16 -6.03 6.33
CA MET A 75 10.09 -7.46 6.03
C MET A 75 10.41 -8.35 7.25
N SER A 76 10.98 -7.78 8.31
CA SER A 76 11.38 -8.50 9.52
C SER A 76 10.30 -8.51 10.62
N GLU A 77 9.28 -7.64 10.55
CA GLU A 77 8.15 -7.70 11.48
C GLU A 77 7.23 -8.88 11.15
N THR A 78 6.96 -9.69 12.18
CA THR A 78 6.36 -11.04 12.21
C THR A 78 4.93 -11.17 11.64
N ARG A 79 4.39 -10.15 10.94
CA ARG A 79 3.05 -10.13 10.37
C ARG A 79 3.11 -9.48 8.99
N SER A 80 3.21 -10.28 7.94
CA SER A 80 3.28 -9.86 6.52
C SER A 80 2.43 -8.59 6.25
N PRO A 81 3.04 -7.38 6.21
CA PRO A 81 2.30 -6.13 6.11
C PRO A 81 1.54 -6.02 4.77
N PHE A 82 2.03 -6.77 3.79
CA PHE A 82 1.47 -6.88 2.44
C PHE A 82 0.33 -7.90 2.32
N LYS A 83 -0.22 -8.43 3.43
CA LYS A 83 -1.26 -9.48 3.36
C LYS A 83 -2.55 -8.98 2.72
N ASN A 84 -3.05 -7.84 3.18
CA ASN A 84 -4.26 -7.21 2.67
C ASN A 84 -4.18 -5.68 2.79
N ILE A 85 -5.20 -4.99 2.27
CA ILE A 85 -5.25 -3.52 2.27
C ILE A 85 -5.17 -2.98 3.69
N ALA A 86 -5.91 -3.55 4.65
CA ALA A 86 -5.89 -3.08 6.04
C ALA A 86 -4.50 -3.17 6.68
N THR A 87 -3.77 -4.28 6.50
CA THR A 87 -2.43 -4.42 7.06
C THR A 87 -1.44 -3.47 6.40
N LEU A 88 -1.59 -3.20 5.10
CA LEU A 88 -0.70 -2.30 4.38
C LEU A 88 -0.94 -0.84 4.75
N VAL A 89 -2.20 -0.41 4.89
CA VAL A 89 -2.55 0.93 5.42
C VAL A 89 -1.99 1.12 6.82
N ALA A 90 -2.19 0.15 7.71
CA ALA A 90 -1.69 0.22 9.08
C ALA A 90 -0.15 0.29 9.11
N PHE A 91 0.51 -0.49 8.26
CA PHE A 91 1.96 -0.46 8.12
C PHE A 91 2.47 0.89 7.58
N ALA A 92 1.89 1.39 6.48
CA ALA A 92 2.24 2.69 5.91
C ALA A 92 2.00 3.83 6.92
N THR A 93 0.93 3.75 7.71
CA THR A 93 0.66 4.71 8.79
C THR A 93 1.81 4.71 9.80
N LYS A 94 2.22 3.53 10.28
CA LYS A 94 3.35 3.41 11.21
C LYS A 94 4.66 3.96 10.62
N VAL A 95 4.95 3.69 9.34
CA VAL A 95 6.16 4.21 8.66
C VAL A 95 6.12 5.72 8.58
N VAL A 96 5.01 6.29 8.10
CA VAL A 96 4.80 7.74 8.06
C VAL A 96 4.96 8.32 9.47
N GLU A 97 4.33 7.77 10.50
CA GLU A 97 4.46 8.33 11.85
C GLU A 97 5.88 8.25 12.40
N THR A 98 6.58 7.12 12.20
CA THR A 98 7.95 6.92 12.70
C THR A 98 8.97 7.84 12.01
N SER A 99 8.84 8.09 10.71
CA SER A 99 9.77 8.97 9.98
C SER A 99 9.63 10.46 10.33
N ASN A 100 8.68 10.87 11.20
CA ASN A 100 8.53 12.27 11.63
C ASN A 100 9.48 12.64 12.79
N ASP A 101 10.23 11.68 13.32
CA ASP A 101 11.13 11.83 14.46
C ASP A 101 12.62 11.88 14.05
N ASP A 102 12.94 12.59 12.96
CA ASP A 102 14.34 12.91 12.58
C ASP A 102 14.48 14.39 12.20
#